data_AF-A0A2R6KL75-F1
#
_entry.id   AF-A0A2R6KL75-F1
#
_cell.length_a   1.000
_cell.length_b   1.000
_cell.length_c   1.000
_cell.angle_alpha   90.00
_cell.angle_beta   90.00
_cell.angle_gamma   90.00
#
_symmetry.space_group_name_H-M   'P 1'
#
loop_
_entity.id
_entity.type
_entity.pdbx_description
1 polymer ?
#
loop_
_entity_poly.entity_id
_entity_poly.type
_entity_poly.pdbx_seq_one_letter_code
_entity_poly.pdbx_strand_id
1 'polypeptide(L)'
;MNFLSDVYVPCEECSGARYNDETLEVTFRGKTIADVLEMSVDEAFEFFESHSQLRRRLKLLQDVGLGYMRLGQPSTTLSGGEAQRVKLAEELGKKDTGETLYLLDEPTTGLHPEDERKLIDVLHRLAEEGNTVVVIEHELDLVKNADHIVDLGPEGGENGGEVVATGTPEEVARTDESYTGRYLRDLLPDVDREGPRADREVVAAEGETTTDVEREGTADPEGEQATGAGDD
;
A
#
# COMPACT_ATOMS: atom_id res chain seq x y z
N MET A 1 -6.97 -36.22 6.25
CA MET A 1 -6.38 -34.89 6.03
C MET A 1 -7.52 -33.89 6.19
N ASN A 2 -7.41 -32.95 7.11
CA ASN A 2 -8.35 -31.85 7.18
C ASN A 2 -8.11 -30.96 5.95
N PHE A 3 -9.15 -30.73 5.16
CA PHE A 3 -9.10 -30.04 3.87
C PHE A 3 -9.34 -28.53 3.98
N LEU A 4 -9.58 -28.03 5.18
CA LEU A 4 -9.94 -26.63 5.44
C LEU A 4 -8.76 -25.89 6.04
N SER A 5 -8.65 -24.61 5.67
CA SER A 5 -7.71 -23.66 6.27
C SER A 5 -7.95 -23.51 7.77
N ASP A 6 -6.91 -23.13 8.50
CA ASP A 6 -6.99 -22.91 9.94
C ASP A 6 -7.98 -21.77 10.26
N VAL A 7 -8.77 -21.97 11.32
CA VAL A 7 -9.72 -20.99 11.84
C VAL A 7 -9.24 -20.54 13.22
N TYR A 8 -9.14 -19.23 13.40
CA TYR A 8 -8.77 -18.62 14.68
C TYR A 8 -10.03 -18.33 15.48
N VAL A 9 -10.09 -18.87 16.70
CA VAL A 9 -11.20 -18.63 17.64
C VAL A 9 -10.69 -17.72 18.76
N PRO A 10 -11.41 -16.64 19.10
CA PRO A 10 -11.05 -15.80 20.25
C PRO A 10 -10.98 -16.63 21.53
N CYS A 11 -10.00 -16.32 22.37
CA CYS A 11 -9.84 -16.95 23.67
C CYS A 11 -11.05 -16.63 24.57
N GLU A 12 -11.67 -17.63 25.19
CA GLU A 12 -12.84 -17.45 26.07
C GLU A 12 -12.50 -16.71 27.37
N GLU A 13 -11.25 -16.76 27.82
CA GLU A 13 -10.82 -16.14 29.08
C GLU A 13 -10.58 -14.63 28.93
N CYS A 14 -9.84 -14.21 27.91
CA CYS A 14 -9.52 -12.79 27.68
C CYS A 14 -10.34 -12.14 26.56
N SER A 15 -11.26 -12.88 25.92
CA SER A 15 -12.05 -12.42 24.76
C SER A 15 -11.22 -11.83 23.62
N GLY A 16 -9.97 -12.28 23.47
CA GLY A 16 -9.04 -11.78 22.46
C GLY A 16 -8.17 -10.60 22.88
N ALA A 17 -8.29 -10.10 24.13
CA ALA A 17 -7.48 -8.99 24.64
C ALA A 17 -6.00 -9.34 24.84
N ARG A 18 -5.65 -10.64 24.98
CA ARG A 18 -4.27 -11.16 25.15
C ARG A 18 -3.58 -10.83 26.48
N TYR A 19 -4.29 -10.21 27.41
CA TYR A 19 -3.81 -9.85 28.75
C TYR A 19 -4.77 -10.32 29.84
N ASN A 20 -4.27 -10.42 31.07
CA ASN A 20 -5.08 -10.70 32.26
C ASN A 20 -5.82 -9.46 32.76
N ASP A 21 -6.80 -9.67 33.64
CA ASP A 21 -7.65 -8.60 34.18
C ASP A 21 -6.84 -7.51 34.88
N GLU A 22 -5.83 -7.88 35.67
CA GLU A 22 -5.01 -6.90 36.40
C GLU A 22 -4.23 -5.97 35.45
N THR A 23 -3.83 -6.45 34.28
CA THR A 23 -3.17 -5.60 33.26
C THR A 23 -4.18 -4.67 32.59
N LEU A 24 -5.42 -5.12 32.38
CA LEU A 24 -6.47 -4.33 31.74
C LEU A 24 -7.07 -3.25 32.65
N GLU A 25 -6.82 -3.30 33.97
CA GLU A 25 -7.15 -2.21 34.88
C GLU A 25 -6.27 -0.96 34.67
N VAL A 26 -5.08 -1.12 34.09
CA VAL A 26 -4.15 -0.01 33.84
C VAL A 26 -4.57 0.75 32.59
N THR A 27 -4.81 2.05 32.74
CA THR A 27 -5.23 2.92 31.65
C THR A 27 -4.27 4.06 31.39
N PHE A 28 -4.16 4.45 30.12
CA PHE A 28 -3.51 5.67 29.66
C PHE A 28 -4.51 6.48 28.84
N ARG A 29 -4.77 7.73 29.21
CA ARG A 29 -5.81 8.59 28.60
C ARG A 29 -7.18 7.88 28.50
N GLY A 30 -7.53 7.08 29.52
CA GLY A 30 -8.79 6.34 29.58
C GLY A 30 -8.88 5.12 28.64
N LYS A 31 -7.75 4.65 28.08
CA LYS A 31 -7.65 3.48 27.22
C LYS A 31 -6.72 2.43 27.84
N THR A 32 -7.10 1.17 27.77
CA THR A 32 -6.26 0.03 28.15
C THR A 32 -5.26 -0.29 27.04
N ILE A 33 -4.30 -1.19 27.29
CA ILE A 33 -3.40 -1.68 26.23
C ILE A 33 -4.16 -2.42 25.12
N ALA A 34 -5.23 -3.13 25.45
CA ALA A 34 -6.07 -3.81 24.46
C ALA A 34 -6.78 -2.80 23.55
N ASP A 35 -7.32 -1.71 24.12
CA ASP A 35 -7.95 -0.66 23.32
C ASP A 35 -6.95 0.01 22.38
N VAL A 36 -5.71 0.25 22.84
CA VAL A 36 -4.64 0.84 22.00
C VAL A 36 -4.25 -0.10 20.87
N LEU A 37 -4.17 -1.41 21.13
CA LEU A 37 -3.86 -2.39 20.09
C LEU A 37 -4.99 -2.54 19.06
N GLU A 38 -6.21 -2.15 19.41
CA GLU A 38 -7.34 -2.18 18.47
C GLU A 38 -7.42 -0.92 17.58
N MET A 39 -6.67 0.14 17.93
CA MET A 39 -6.59 1.36 17.12
C MET A 39 -5.90 1.11 15.77
N SER A 40 -6.36 1.83 14.74
CA SER A 40 -5.59 1.97 13.51
C SER A 40 -4.29 2.75 13.75
N VAL A 41 -3.35 2.66 12.81
CA VAL A 41 -2.12 3.47 12.83
C VAL A 41 -2.46 4.97 12.83
N ASP A 42 -3.47 5.39 12.06
CA ASP A 42 -3.92 6.79 12.00
C ASP A 42 -4.48 7.27 13.34
N GLU A 43 -5.38 6.49 13.95
CA GLU A 43 -5.95 6.79 15.28
C GLU A 43 -4.85 6.84 16.35
N ALA A 44 -3.93 5.88 16.32
CA ALA A 44 -2.81 5.83 17.26
C ALA A 44 -1.86 7.02 17.07
N PHE A 45 -1.65 7.49 15.84
CA PHE A 45 -0.79 8.64 15.55
C PHE A 45 -1.30 9.91 16.21
N GLU A 46 -2.62 10.13 16.19
CA GLU A 46 -3.29 11.21 16.90
C GLU A 46 -3.27 10.99 18.42
N PHE A 47 -3.62 9.78 18.87
CA PHE A 47 -3.69 9.43 20.29
C PHE A 47 -2.35 9.64 21.01
N PHE A 48 -1.23 9.37 20.33
CA PHE A 48 0.13 9.54 20.84
C PHE A 48 0.78 10.88 20.44
N GLU A 49 0.01 11.93 20.15
CA GLU A 49 0.50 13.27 19.75
C GLU A 49 1.68 13.83 20.59
N SER A 50 1.73 13.50 21.88
CA SER A 50 2.74 13.98 22.83
C SER A 50 3.97 13.07 22.96
N HIS A 51 3.97 11.90 22.30
CA HIS A 51 5.03 10.89 22.39
C HIS A 51 5.84 10.84 21.09
N SER A 52 6.88 11.67 21.01
CA SER A 52 7.68 11.86 19.78
C SER A 52 8.24 10.56 19.19
N GLN A 53 8.70 9.63 20.04
CA GLN A 53 9.26 8.35 19.57
C GLN A 53 8.21 7.44 18.93
N LEU A 54 7.01 7.37 19.52
CA LEU A 54 5.91 6.57 18.99
C LEU A 54 5.38 7.20 17.70
N ARG A 55 5.15 8.52 17.70
CA ARG A 55 4.72 9.24 16.51
C ARG A 55 5.66 9.06 15.34
N ARG A 56 6.98 9.08 15.57
CA ARG A 56 7.93 8.84 14.49
C ARG A 56 7.70 7.47 13.84
N ARG A 57 7.51 6.41 14.64
CA ARG A 57 7.27 5.05 14.09
C ARG A 57 5.91 4.94 13.40
N LEU A 58 4.87 5.53 13.99
CA LEU A 58 3.52 5.54 13.40
C LEU A 58 3.50 6.34 12.10
N LYS A 59 4.21 7.46 12.03
CA LYS A 59 4.37 8.25 10.80
C LYS A 59 5.01 7.46 9.68
N LEU A 60 6.02 6.65 9.98
CA LEU A 60 6.66 5.80 8.96
C LEU A 60 5.68 4.77 8.39
N LEU A 61 4.81 4.19 9.24
CA LEU A 61 3.74 3.31 8.78
C LEU A 61 2.72 4.06 7.91
N GLN A 62 2.36 5.30 8.26
CA GLN A 62 1.50 6.14 7.41
C GLN A 62 2.15 6.47 6.06
N ASP A 63 3.44 6.81 6.06
CA ASP A 63 4.20 7.18 4.86
C ASP A 63 4.23 6.03 3.85
N VAL A 64 4.27 4.76 4.31
CA VAL A 64 4.17 3.58 3.44
C VAL A 64 2.72 3.15 3.16
N GLY A 65 1.72 3.96 3.52
CA GLY A 65 0.31 3.69 3.21
C GLY A 65 -0.36 2.64 4.10
N LEU A 66 0.13 2.43 5.33
CA LEU A 66 -0.43 1.45 6.28
C LEU A 66 -1.28 2.10 7.39
N GLY A 67 -1.79 3.32 7.16
CA GLY A 67 -2.60 4.08 8.14
C GLY A 67 -3.84 3.33 8.65
N TYR A 68 -4.46 2.52 7.79
CA TYR A 68 -5.67 1.74 8.09
C TYR A 68 -5.42 0.51 8.97
N MET A 69 -4.18 0.03 9.08
CA MET A 69 -3.87 -1.21 9.79
C MET A 69 -4.03 -1.04 11.30
N ARG A 70 -4.57 -2.04 11.98
CA ARG A 70 -4.62 -2.05 13.45
C ARG A 70 -3.28 -2.44 14.05
N LEU A 71 -2.87 -1.78 15.14
CA LEU A 71 -1.58 -2.06 15.79
C LEU A 71 -1.44 -3.50 16.31
N GLY A 72 -2.55 -4.09 16.76
CA GLY A 72 -2.63 -5.45 17.28
C GLY A 72 -2.92 -6.52 16.23
N GLN A 73 -3.02 -6.15 14.94
CA GLN A 73 -3.32 -7.09 13.86
C GLN A 73 -2.30 -8.23 13.84
N PRO A 74 -2.74 -9.51 13.81
CA PRO A 74 -1.81 -10.63 13.73
C PRO A 74 -0.99 -10.57 12.44
N SER A 75 0.33 -10.77 12.54
CA SER A 75 1.22 -10.77 11.37
C SER A 75 0.87 -11.83 10.32
N THR A 76 0.22 -12.93 10.74
CA THR A 76 -0.24 -14.02 9.87
C THR A 76 -1.41 -13.63 8.97
N THR A 77 -2.10 -12.52 9.25
CA THR A 77 -3.21 -12.02 8.43
C THR A 77 -2.80 -10.90 7.49
N LEU A 78 -1.52 -10.49 7.49
CA LEU A 78 -1.00 -9.49 6.57
C LEU A 78 -0.88 -10.08 5.17
N SER A 79 -1.24 -9.29 4.17
CA SER A 79 -0.89 -9.59 2.78
C SER A 79 0.63 -9.53 2.56
N GLY A 80 1.12 -10.11 1.47
CA GLY A 80 2.54 -10.03 1.10
C GLY A 80 3.03 -8.57 1.02
N GLY A 81 2.27 -7.71 0.34
CA GLY A 81 2.59 -6.29 0.20
C GLY A 81 2.50 -5.52 1.53
N GLU A 82 1.56 -5.84 2.41
CA GLU A 82 1.51 -5.26 3.76
C GLU A 82 2.74 -5.63 4.58
N ALA A 83 3.12 -6.91 4.59
CA ALA A 83 4.29 -7.39 5.31
C ALA A 83 5.59 -6.76 4.78
N GLN A 84 5.69 -6.56 3.46
CA GLN A 84 6.83 -5.88 2.83
C GLN A 84 6.89 -4.40 3.24
N ARG A 85 5.76 -3.69 3.23
CA ARG A 85 5.70 -2.27 3.63
C ARG A 85 6.00 -2.07 5.12
N VAL A 86 5.62 -3.00 6.00
CA VAL A 86 6.04 -2.98 7.42
C VAL A 86 7.57 -3.07 7.55
N LYS A 87 8.22 -3.95 6.79
CA LYS A 87 9.69 -4.05 6.79
C LYS A 87 10.33 -2.77 6.25
N LEU A 88 9.78 -2.20 5.18
CA LEU A 88 10.24 -0.94 4.62
C LEU A 88 10.16 0.20 5.64
N ALA A 89 9.03 0.31 6.36
CA ALA A 89 8.87 1.28 7.44
C ALA A 89 9.88 1.09 8.58
N GLU A 90 10.24 -0.15 8.91
CA GLU A 90 11.29 -0.44 9.88
C GLU A 90 12.67 0.05 9.42
N GLU A 91 13.03 -0.20 8.15
CA GLU A 91 14.30 0.26 7.58
C GLU A 91 14.41 1.79 7.56
N LEU A 92 13.35 2.50 7.15
CA LEU A 92 13.28 3.97 7.19
C LEU A 92 13.40 4.54 8.61
N GLY A 93 13.09 3.74 9.63
CA GLY A 93 13.21 4.12 11.03
C GLY A 93 14.65 4.08 11.57
N LYS A 94 15.56 3.38 10.88
CA LYS A 94 16.95 3.25 11.29
C LYS A 94 17.70 4.57 11.08
N LYS A 95 18.86 4.68 11.73
CA LYS A 95 19.77 5.78 11.43
C LYS A 95 20.41 5.49 10.09
N ASP A 96 20.23 6.41 9.16
CA ASP A 96 20.87 6.29 7.89
C ASP A 96 22.39 6.45 8.01
N THR A 97 23.11 5.68 7.21
CA THR A 97 24.55 5.73 7.03
C THR A 97 24.94 6.30 5.66
N GLY A 98 24.00 6.40 4.70
CA GLY A 98 24.26 6.79 3.31
C GLY A 98 25.11 5.77 2.55
N GLU A 99 25.28 4.56 3.08
CA GLU A 99 26.15 3.51 2.53
C GLU A 99 25.42 2.15 2.48
N THR A 100 24.08 2.18 2.36
CA THR A 100 23.26 0.98 2.31
C THR A 100 22.78 0.70 0.88
N LEU A 101 22.83 -0.57 0.47
CA LEU A 101 22.18 -1.05 -0.74
C LEU A 101 20.85 -1.72 -0.38
N TYR A 102 19.75 -1.14 -0.81
CA TYR A 102 18.42 -1.75 -0.73
C TYR A 102 18.13 -2.52 -2.01
N LEU A 103 17.77 -3.79 -1.89
CA LEU A 103 17.31 -4.64 -2.99
C LEU A 103 15.86 -5.03 -2.72
N LEU A 104 14.95 -4.55 -3.56
CA LEU A 104 13.50 -4.82 -3.44
C LEU A 104 13.01 -5.64 -4.62
N ASP A 105 12.21 -6.66 -4.31
CA ASP A 105 11.58 -7.55 -5.28
C ASP A 105 10.09 -7.21 -5.36
N GLU A 106 9.65 -6.73 -6.52
CA GLU A 106 8.28 -6.31 -6.88
C GLU A 106 7.48 -5.62 -5.76
N PRO A 107 8.00 -4.52 -5.18
CA PRO A 107 7.38 -3.87 -4.03
C PRO A 107 6.00 -3.24 -4.30
N THR A 108 5.60 -3.10 -5.57
CA THR A 108 4.28 -2.60 -5.95
C THR A 108 3.20 -3.69 -6.01
N THR A 109 3.56 -4.96 -5.85
CA THR A 109 2.63 -6.09 -5.99
C THR A 109 1.41 -5.95 -5.09
N GLY A 110 0.23 -5.87 -5.72
CA GLY A 110 -1.06 -5.80 -5.02
C GLY A 110 -1.35 -4.45 -4.36
N LEU A 111 -0.61 -3.39 -4.70
CA LEU A 111 -0.92 -2.04 -4.27
C LEU A 111 -1.95 -1.37 -5.18
N HIS A 112 -2.74 -0.48 -4.58
CA HIS A 112 -3.57 0.45 -5.32
C HIS A 112 -2.67 1.54 -5.96
N PRO A 113 -2.99 2.08 -7.14
CA PRO A 113 -2.15 3.09 -7.80
C PRO A 113 -1.81 4.32 -6.95
N GLU A 114 -2.68 4.70 -6.01
CA GLU A 114 -2.41 5.79 -5.07
C GLU A 114 -1.36 5.43 -4.02
N ASP A 115 -1.31 4.18 -3.58
CA ASP A 115 -0.32 3.70 -2.62
C ASP A 115 1.02 3.41 -3.29
N GLU A 116 1.02 3.07 -4.58
CA GLU A 116 2.23 2.97 -5.40
C GLU A 116 2.98 4.30 -5.43
N ARG A 117 2.28 5.43 -5.61
CA ARG A 117 2.90 6.76 -5.58
C ARG A 117 3.59 7.06 -4.26
N LYS A 118 2.96 6.70 -3.13
CA LYS A 118 3.56 6.86 -1.80
C LYS A 118 4.82 6.01 -1.64
N LEU A 119 4.79 4.79 -2.19
CA LEU A 119 5.97 3.92 -2.20
C LEU A 119 7.10 4.53 -3.04
N ILE A 120 6.80 5.07 -4.23
CA ILE A 120 7.79 5.76 -5.07
C ILE A 120 8.43 6.93 -4.30
N ASP A 121 7.64 7.78 -3.64
CA ASP A 121 8.15 8.89 -2.81
C ASP A 121 9.10 8.39 -1.70
N VAL A 122 8.76 7.26 -1.07
CA VAL A 122 9.59 6.64 -0.04
C VAL A 122 10.91 6.11 -0.60
N LEU A 123 10.90 5.50 -1.78
CA LEU A 123 12.11 4.98 -2.43
C LEU A 123 13.04 6.12 -2.86
N HIS A 124 12.49 7.22 -3.39
CA HIS A 124 13.28 8.41 -3.68
C HIS A 124 13.91 9.00 -2.43
N ARG A 125 13.16 9.10 -1.33
CA ARG A 125 13.72 9.57 -0.05
C ARG A 125 14.93 8.73 0.39
N LEU A 126 14.86 7.40 0.28
CA LEU A 126 15.99 6.52 0.60
C LEU A 126 17.22 6.83 -0.27
N ALA A 127 17.02 7.06 -1.57
CA ALA A 127 18.09 7.41 -2.49
C ALA A 127 18.67 8.80 -2.20
N GLU A 128 17.82 9.79 -1.92
CA GLU A 128 18.22 11.16 -1.56
C GLU A 128 19.02 11.25 -0.26
N GLU A 129 18.76 10.33 0.69
CA GLU A 129 19.53 10.22 1.93
C GLU A 129 20.93 9.59 1.72
N GLY A 130 21.26 9.19 0.48
CA GLY A 130 22.59 8.75 0.04
C GLY A 130 22.70 7.24 -0.22
N ASN A 131 21.62 6.48 -0.02
CA ASN A 131 21.62 5.04 -0.27
C ASN A 131 21.47 4.71 -1.76
N THR A 132 21.76 3.46 -2.10
CA THR A 132 21.43 2.92 -3.42
C THR A 132 20.20 2.02 -3.30
N VAL A 133 19.21 2.26 -4.15
CA VAL A 133 17.99 1.45 -4.21
C VAL A 133 17.93 0.74 -5.56
N VAL A 134 17.91 -0.59 -5.54
CA VAL A 134 17.73 -1.44 -6.71
C VAL A 134 16.39 -2.15 -6.57
N VAL A 135 15.53 -1.96 -7.56
CA VAL A 135 14.17 -2.51 -7.58
C VAL A 135 14.00 -3.41 -8.78
N ILE A 136 13.46 -4.61 -8.55
CA ILE A 136 12.99 -5.51 -9.60
C ILE A 136 11.50 -5.22 -9.76
N GLU A 137 11.09 -4.70 -10.91
CA GLU A 137 9.71 -4.30 -11.16
C GLU A 137 9.27 -4.54 -12.60
N HIS A 138 7.96 -4.65 -12.76
CA HIS A 138 7.29 -4.71 -14.05
C HIS A 138 6.19 -3.64 -14.18
N GLU A 139 5.81 -2.97 -13.09
CA GLU A 139 4.85 -1.86 -13.15
C GLU A 139 5.51 -0.60 -13.74
N LEU A 140 4.91 -0.09 -14.82
CA LEU A 140 5.53 0.96 -15.62
C LEU A 140 5.46 2.32 -14.93
N ASP A 141 4.50 2.51 -14.02
CA ASP A 141 4.39 3.73 -13.20
C ASP A 141 5.59 3.88 -12.25
N LEU A 142 6.14 2.79 -11.70
CA LEU A 142 7.41 2.84 -10.98
C LEU A 142 8.60 2.96 -11.93
N VAL A 143 8.65 2.14 -12.99
CA VAL A 143 9.80 2.09 -13.91
C VAL A 143 10.09 3.45 -14.55
N LYS A 144 9.06 4.23 -14.92
CA LYS A 144 9.25 5.57 -15.51
C LYS A 144 9.83 6.61 -14.54
N ASN A 145 9.74 6.38 -13.22
CA ASN A 145 10.28 7.28 -12.20
C ASN A 145 11.72 6.91 -11.79
N ALA A 146 12.29 5.82 -12.34
CA ALA A 146 13.65 5.42 -12.02
C ALA A 146 14.70 6.38 -12.61
N ASP A 147 15.77 6.64 -11.87
CA ASP A 147 16.93 7.39 -12.39
C ASP A 147 17.69 6.61 -13.48
N HIS A 148 17.69 5.28 -13.36
CA HIS A 148 18.42 4.36 -14.23
C HIS A 148 17.70 3.01 -14.32
N ILE A 149 17.56 2.48 -15.53
CA ILE A 149 16.93 1.19 -15.83
C ILE A 149 17.99 0.24 -16.39
N VAL A 150 17.89 -1.03 -16.02
CA VAL A 150 18.58 -2.15 -16.67
C VAL A 150 17.52 -3.12 -17.18
N ASP A 151 17.29 -3.13 -18.49
CA ASP A 151 16.31 -4.02 -19.12
C ASP A 151 16.96 -5.36 -19.48
N LEU A 152 16.34 -6.45 -19.03
CA LEU A 152 16.84 -7.81 -19.18
C LEU A 152 15.98 -8.59 -20.18
N GLY A 153 16.62 -9.36 -21.06
CA GLY A 153 15.91 -10.09 -22.11
C GLY A 153 16.85 -10.62 -23.19
N PRO A 154 16.41 -10.69 -24.46
CA PRO A 154 15.13 -10.20 -24.98
C PRO A 154 13.92 -11.06 -24.56
N GLU A 155 14.12 -12.34 -24.29
CA GLU A 155 13.05 -13.27 -23.92
C GLU A 155 13.25 -13.84 -22.50
N GLY A 156 12.33 -14.69 -22.04
CA GLY A 156 12.51 -15.47 -20.81
C GLY A 156 13.30 -16.77 -21.03
N GLY A 157 13.79 -17.36 -19.93
CA GLY A 157 14.42 -18.69 -19.95
C GLY A 157 15.78 -18.71 -20.64
N GLU A 158 16.03 -19.73 -21.48
CA GLU A 158 17.31 -19.93 -22.19
C GLU A 158 17.61 -18.84 -23.23
N ASN A 159 16.59 -18.09 -23.66
CA ASN A 159 16.71 -17.02 -24.66
C ASN A 159 16.80 -15.61 -24.02
N GLY A 160 17.00 -15.55 -22.70
CA GLY A 160 17.15 -14.31 -21.94
C GLY A 160 18.51 -14.18 -21.28
N GLY A 161 18.57 -13.35 -20.23
CA GLY A 161 19.77 -13.16 -19.42
C GLY A 161 20.81 -12.23 -20.04
N GLU A 162 20.45 -11.51 -21.11
CA GLU A 162 21.27 -10.45 -21.70
C GLU A 162 20.73 -9.08 -21.28
N VAL A 163 21.63 -8.11 -21.17
CA VAL A 163 21.25 -6.70 -20.99
C VAL A 163 20.87 -6.15 -22.36
N VAL A 164 19.58 -5.86 -22.54
CA VAL A 164 19.03 -5.37 -23.81
C VAL A 164 19.21 -3.85 -23.93
N ALA A 165 18.94 -3.14 -22.84
CA ALA A 165 19.06 -1.70 -22.75
C ALA A 165 19.48 -1.27 -21.34
N THR A 166 20.18 -0.14 -21.24
CA THR A 166 20.57 0.45 -19.97
C THR A 166 20.67 1.96 -20.12
N GLY A 167 20.18 2.71 -19.13
CA GLY A 167 20.17 4.17 -19.16
C GLY A 167 18.94 4.74 -18.46
N THR A 168 18.66 6.01 -18.72
CA THR A 168 17.43 6.69 -18.27
C THR A 168 16.17 6.06 -18.89
N PRO A 169 14.98 6.25 -18.29
CA PRO A 169 13.71 5.82 -18.87
C PRO A 169 13.53 6.24 -20.34
N GLU A 170 13.90 7.47 -20.69
CA GLU A 170 13.81 8.00 -22.05
C GLU A 170 14.80 7.34 -23.02
N GLU A 171 16.01 7.01 -22.56
CA GLU A 171 17.01 6.29 -23.37
C GLU A 171 16.57 4.85 -23.63
N VAL A 172 16.07 4.14 -22.61
CA VAL A 172 15.52 2.79 -22.76
C VAL A 172 14.29 2.81 -23.68
N ALA A 173 13.40 3.80 -23.54
CA ALA A 173 12.25 3.96 -24.42
C ALA A 173 12.63 4.15 -25.91
N ARG A 174 13.80 4.71 -26.20
CA ARG A 174 14.34 4.87 -27.57
C ARG A 174 15.05 3.63 -28.10
N THR A 175 15.12 2.54 -27.35
CA THR A 175 15.71 1.27 -27.80
C THR A 175 14.60 0.39 -28.38
N ASP A 176 14.71 -0.02 -29.64
CA ASP A 176 13.65 -0.79 -30.30
C ASP A 176 13.68 -2.26 -29.89
N GLU A 177 14.83 -2.78 -29.48
CA GLU A 177 15.03 -4.15 -29.00
C GLU A 177 14.43 -4.38 -27.60
N SER A 178 14.25 -3.31 -26.81
CA SER A 178 13.68 -3.37 -25.46
C SER A 178 12.15 -3.47 -25.52
N TYR A 179 11.58 -4.57 -25.02
CA TYR A 179 10.13 -4.70 -24.86
C TYR A 179 9.61 -3.65 -23.87
N THR A 180 10.28 -3.50 -22.73
CA THR A 180 9.97 -2.50 -21.71
C THR A 180 9.98 -1.08 -22.30
N GLY A 181 11.02 -0.75 -23.05
CA GLY A 181 11.17 0.54 -23.71
C GLY A 181 10.02 0.86 -24.68
N ARG A 182 9.52 -0.12 -25.43
CA ARG A 182 8.35 0.08 -26.30
C ARG A 182 7.11 0.51 -25.51
N TYR A 183 6.84 -0.13 -24.38
CA TYR A 183 5.67 0.22 -23.55
C TYR A 183 5.86 1.53 -22.75
N LEU A 184 7.09 1.88 -22.39
CA LEU A 184 7.38 3.17 -21.73
C LEU A 184 7.07 4.38 -22.60
N ARG A 185 7.14 4.26 -23.93
CA ARG A 185 6.77 5.33 -24.88
C ARG A 185 5.36 5.86 -24.67
N ASP A 186 4.43 5.00 -24.24
CA ASP A 186 3.04 5.39 -23.98
C ASP A 186 2.91 6.31 -22.74
N LEU A 187 3.93 6.35 -21.87
CA LEU A 187 3.92 7.07 -20.60
C LEU A 187 4.88 8.26 -20.56
N LEU A 188 5.82 8.35 -21.51
CA LEU A 188 6.85 9.38 -21.58
C LEU A 188 6.58 10.35 -22.74
N PRO A 189 6.07 11.56 -22.47
CA PRO A 189 5.69 12.52 -23.52
C PRO A 189 6.88 13.08 -24.31
N ASP A 190 8.08 13.06 -23.72
CA ASP A 190 9.31 13.61 -24.33
C ASP A 190 10.02 12.62 -25.27
N VAL A 191 9.40 11.47 -25.53
CA VAL A 191 9.92 10.46 -26.45
C VAL A 191 9.15 10.55 -27.76
N ASP A 192 9.82 11.04 -28.82
CA ASP A 192 9.28 11.13 -30.20
C ASP A 192 9.16 9.75 -30.89
N ARG A 193 8.53 8.77 -30.23
CA ARG A 193 8.26 7.43 -30.79
C ARG A 193 6.92 6.92 -30.28
N GLU A 194 6.13 6.35 -31.19
CA GLU A 194 4.86 5.72 -30.82
C GLU A 194 5.10 4.43 -30.01
N GLY A 195 4.37 4.31 -28.90
CA GLY A 195 4.25 3.07 -28.14
C GLY A 195 3.07 2.21 -28.62
N PRO A 196 2.98 0.95 -28.16
CA PRO A 196 1.94 0.02 -28.55
C PRO A 196 0.51 0.47 -28.22
N ARG A 197 0.33 1.47 -27.34
CA ARG A 197 -0.98 1.96 -26.89
C ARG A 197 -1.22 3.43 -27.25
N ALA A 198 -0.45 4.00 -28.18
CA ALA A 198 -0.58 5.40 -28.62
C ALA A 198 -2.00 5.78 -29.09
N ASP A 199 -2.79 4.81 -29.60
CA ASP A 199 -4.16 5.02 -30.07
C ASP A 199 -5.22 5.06 -28.94
N ARG A 200 -4.87 4.82 -27.67
CA ARG A 200 -5.83 4.87 -26.56
C ARG A 200 -6.00 6.30 -26.05
N GLU A 201 -7.25 6.75 -25.94
CA GLU A 201 -7.57 7.98 -25.20
C GLU A 201 -7.10 7.84 -23.74
N VAL A 202 -6.15 8.70 -23.35
CA VAL A 202 -5.69 8.80 -21.97
C VAL A 202 -6.83 9.44 -21.17
N VAL A 203 -7.54 8.64 -20.38
CA VAL A 203 -8.45 9.17 -19.37
C VAL A 203 -7.56 9.75 -18.27
N ALA A 204 -7.31 11.06 -18.32
CA ALA A 204 -6.61 11.75 -17.26
C ALA A 204 -7.36 11.50 -15.95
N ALA A 205 -6.63 11.08 -14.91
CA ALA A 205 -7.17 10.97 -13.56
C ALA A 205 -7.44 12.40 -13.02
N GLU A 206 -8.57 12.98 -13.41
CA GLU A 206 -9.09 14.20 -12.80
C GLU A 206 -9.58 13.84 -11.39
N GLY A 207 -9.02 14.52 -10.39
CA GLY A 207 -9.26 14.24 -8.98
C GLY A 207 -10.74 14.20 -8.62
N GLU A 208 -11.15 13.13 -7.94
CA GLU A 208 -12.47 13.01 -7.34
C GLU A 208 -12.63 14.06 -6.24
N THR A 209 -13.30 15.14 -6.61
CA THR A 209 -13.85 16.12 -5.69
C THR A 209 -14.87 15.40 -4.80
N THR A 210 -14.58 15.35 -3.50
CA THR A 210 -15.50 14.93 -2.44
C THR A 210 -16.88 15.55 -2.67
N THR A 211 -17.89 14.72 -2.93
CA THR A 211 -19.28 15.14 -2.82
C THR A 211 -19.83 14.59 -1.52
N ASP A 212 -20.12 15.49 -0.61
CA ASP A 212 -20.82 15.25 0.65
C ASP A 212 -22.10 14.45 0.42
N VAL A 213 -22.18 13.25 0.99
CA VAL A 213 -23.46 12.55 1.13
C VAL A 213 -24.17 13.14 2.34
N GLU A 214 -24.98 14.16 2.08
CA GLU A 214 -25.95 14.67 3.03
C GLU A 214 -26.92 13.56 3.44
N ARG A 215 -27.16 13.49 4.76
CA ARG A 215 -28.12 12.60 5.41
C ARG A 215 -29.54 12.95 4.97
N GLU A 216 -30.17 12.08 4.20
CA GLU A 216 -31.64 12.01 4.15
C GLU A 216 -32.13 10.92 5.12
N GLY A 217 -32.62 11.37 6.26
CA GLY A 217 -33.51 10.59 7.11
C GLY A 217 -34.96 11.00 6.82
N THR A 218 -35.83 10.04 6.56
CA THR A 218 -37.30 10.07 6.72
C THR A 218 -37.83 8.73 6.18
N ALA A 219 -38.84 8.05 6.68
CA ALA A 219 -39.63 8.04 7.91
C ALA A 219 -40.55 6.81 7.72
N ASP A 220 -40.73 5.98 8.74
CA ASP A 220 -41.76 4.93 8.75
C ASP A 220 -43.16 5.54 8.53
N PRO A 221 -44.04 4.88 7.77
CA PRO A 221 -45.47 5.09 7.91
C PRO A 221 -46.09 3.91 8.65
N GLU A 222 -46.33 4.10 9.95
CA GLU A 222 -47.41 3.39 10.63
C GLU A 222 -48.76 3.97 10.21
N GLY A 223 -49.64 3.09 9.71
CA GLY A 223 -51.09 3.13 9.96
C GLY A 223 -51.96 4.03 9.07
N GLU A 224 -52.82 3.40 8.26
CA GLU A 224 -54.24 3.78 8.25
C GLU A 224 -55.12 2.57 7.85
N GLN A 225 -56.24 2.44 8.57
CA GLN A 225 -57.21 1.35 8.56
C GLN A 225 -58.12 1.38 7.33
N ALA A 226 -58.74 0.24 6.99
CA ALA A 226 -60.20 0.04 7.04
C ALA A 226 -60.73 -1.05 6.07
N THR A 227 -61.54 -1.97 6.63
CA THR A 227 -62.70 -2.68 6.01
C THR A 227 -62.40 -3.64 4.85
N GLY A 228 -62.98 -4.83 4.69
CA GLY A 228 -64.08 -5.53 5.33
C GLY A 228 -64.57 -6.63 4.36
N ALA A 229 -65.13 -7.71 4.92
CA ALA A 229 -66.05 -8.68 4.29
C ALA A 229 -65.56 -9.62 3.16
N GLY A 230 -65.87 -10.91 3.31
CA GLY A 230 -66.15 -11.81 2.17
C GLY A 230 -65.76 -13.27 2.39
N ASP A 231 -66.77 -14.11 2.59
CA ASP A 231 -66.75 -15.59 2.63
C ASP A 231 -66.02 -16.28 1.47
N ASP A 232 -65.24 -17.32 1.77
CA ASP A 232 -65.43 -18.75 1.41
C ASP A 232 -64.14 -19.57 1.66
#